data_AF-A0A1S2LY98-F1
#
_entry.id   AF-A0A1S2LY98-F1
#
_cell.length_a   1.000
_cell.length_b   1.000
_cell.length_c   1.000
_cell.angle_alpha   90.00
_cell.angle_beta   90.00
_cell.angle_gamma   90.00
#
_symmetry.space_group_name_H-M   'P 1'
#
loop_
_entity.id
_entity.type
_entity.pdbx_description
1 polymer ?
#
loop_
_entity_poly.entity_id
_entity_poly.type
_entity_poly.pdbx_seq_one_letter_code
_entity_poly.pdbx_strand_id
1 'polypeptide(L)'
;MGDSAIHMKHLFKQYNISVPHGYENTPDHLTLLLEFLAFLHEGDNTLTILQFISDHLDWLQTFIDELKEVANSSFYVYVTIVFDEFLKAYYLDM
;
A
#
# COMPACT_ATOMS: atom_id res chain seq x y z
N MET A 1 -5.06 -15.62 6.40
CA MET A 1 -4.87 -14.17 6.22
C MET A 1 -3.74 -13.77 7.12
N GLY A 2 -2.72 -13.09 6.59
CA GLY A 2 -1.62 -12.57 7.39
C GLY A 2 -2.07 -11.35 8.23
N ASP A 3 -1.18 -10.86 9.07
CA ASP A 3 -1.48 -9.77 10.01
C ASP A 3 -1.89 -8.48 9.28
N SER A 4 -1.23 -8.14 8.17
CA SER A 4 -1.59 -6.98 7.32
C SER A 4 -3.03 -7.06 6.82
N ALA A 5 -3.45 -8.21 6.27
CA ALA A 5 -4.82 -8.42 5.82
C ALA A 5 -5.87 -8.27 6.93
N ILE A 6 -5.57 -8.79 8.13
CA ILE A 6 -6.45 -8.68 9.29
C ILE A 6 -6.57 -7.22 9.72
N HIS A 7 -5.46 -6.50 9.76
CA HIS A 7 -5.43 -5.09 10.14
C HIS A 7 -6.18 -4.21 9.11
N MET A 8 -5.96 -4.40 7.81
CA MET A 8 -6.69 -3.65 6.77
C MET A 8 -8.20 -3.87 6.85
N LYS A 9 -8.63 -5.11 7.09
CA LYS A 9 -10.05 -5.42 7.30
C LYS A 9 -10.64 -4.69 8.50
N HIS A 10 -9.87 -4.54 9.58
CA HIS A 10 -10.27 -3.75 10.73
C HIS A 10 -10.40 -2.25 10.38
N LEU A 11 -9.42 -1.69 9.68
CA LEU A 11 -9.41 -0.29 9.27
C LEU A 11 -10.58 0.04 8.34
N PHE A 12 -10.85 -0.78 7.32
CA PHE A 12 -12.01 -0.56 6.44
C PHE A 12 -13.32 -0.54 7.22
N LYS A 13 -13.49 -1.44 8.20
CA LYS A 13 -14.66 -1.44 9.07
C LYS A 13 -14.73 -0.19 9.96
N GLN A 14 -13.60 0.23 10.55
CA GLN A 14 -13.53 1.40 11.42
C GLN A 14 -13.90 2.68 10.69
N TYR A 15 -13.43 2.86 9.45
CA TYR A 15 -13.72 4.03 8.62
C TYR A 15 -15.00 3.89 7.78
N ASN A 16 -15.76 2.79 7.95
CA ASN A 16 -16.97 2.49 7.18
C ASN A 16 -16.75 2.51 5.65
N ILE A 17 -15.59 2.03 5.21
CA ILE A 17 -15.19 1.91 3.81
C ILE A 17 -15.67 0.56 3.28
N SER A 18 -16.40 0.58 2.17
CA SER A 18 -16.82 -0.63 1.46
C SER A 18 -15.70 -1.15 0.56
N VAL A 19 -15.30 -2.41 0.74
CA VAL A 19 -14.35 -3.08 -0.16
C VAL A 19 -15.09 -3.53 -1.43
N PRO A 20 -14.56 -3.25 -2.64
CA PRO A 20 -15.17 -3.68 -3.89
C PRO A 20 -15.26 -5.21 -4.03
N HIS A 21 -16.22 -5.65 -4.85
CA HIS A 21 -16.35 -7.08 -5.17
C HIS A 21 -15.10 -7.60 -5.89
N GLY A 22 -14.62 -8.78 -5.50
CA GLY A 22 -13.38 -9.41 -5.98
C GLY A 22 -12.18 -9.19 -5.07
N TYR A 23 -12.26 -8.24 -4.13
CA TYR A 23 -11.18 -7.91 -3.19
C TYR A 23 -11.45 -8.35 -1.75
N GLU A 24 -12.61 -8.95 -1.46
CA GLU A 24 -13.06 -9.24 -0.09
C GLU A 24 -12.14 -10.21 0.66
N ASN A 25 -11.41 -11.04 -0.08
CA ASN A 25 -10.46 -12.02 0.46
C ASN A 25 -9.01 -11.54 0.44
N THR A 26 -8.74 -10.34 -0.10
CA THR A 26 -7.40 -9.74 -0.22
C THR A 26 -7.43 -8.26 0.20
N PRO A 27 -7.77 -7.96 1.46
CA PRO A 27 -7.90 -6.58 1.94
C PRO A 27 -6.56 -5.83 2.00
N ASP A 28 -5.44 -6.53 1.90
CA ASP A 28 -4.07 -6.04 1.83
C ASP A 28 -3.51 -5.98 0.39
N HIS A 29 -4.38 -6.13 -0.63
CA HIS A 29 -3.94 -5.97 -2.01
C HIS A 29 -3.38 -4.55 -2.25
N LEU A 30 -2.25 -4.43 -2.96
CA LEU A 30 -1.55 -3.16 -3.18
C LEU A 30 -2.49 -2.02 -3.59
N THR A 31 -3.34 -2.23 -4.59
CA THR A 31 -4.37 -1.25 -4.99
C THR A 31 -5.19 -0.69 -3.82
N LEU A 32 -5.68 -1.54 -2.90
CA LEU A 32 -6.47 -1.09 -1.76
C LEU A 32 -5.62 -0.34 -0.73
N LEU A 33 -4.36 -0.74 -0.54
CA LEU A 33 -3.42 -0.02 0.33
C LEU A 33 -3.18 1.40 -0.20
N LEU A 34 -3.06 1.57 -1.52
CA LEU A 34 -2.87 2.88 -2.16
C LEU A 34 -4.11 3.76 -2.05
N GLU A 35 -5.29 3.20 -2.29
CA GLU A 35 -6.57 3.91 -2.11
C GLU A 35 -6.75 4.35 -0.64
N PHE A 36 -6.40 3.48 0.30
CA PHE A 36 -6.49 3.82 1.73
C PHE A 36 -5.46 4.87 2.14
N LEU A 37 -4.23 4.81 1.61
CA LEU A 37 -3.22 5.84 1.82
C LEU A 37 -3.70 7.20 1.30
N ALA A 38 -4.30 7.24 0.10
CA ALA A 38 -4.91 8.46 -0.43
C ALA A 38 -6.04 8.99 0.47
N PHE A 39 -6.88 8.11 1.01
CA PHE A 39 -7.89 8.50 2.01
C PHE A 39 -7.28 9.09 3.28
N LEU A 40 -6.19 8.52 3.81
CA LEU A 40 -5.50 9.07 5.00
C LEU A 40 -4.98 10.50 4.77
N HIS A 41 -4.59 10.83 3.54
CA HIS A 41 -4.16 12.19 3.18
C HIS A 41 -5.27 13.24 3.30
N GLU A 42 -6.54 12.87 3.15
CA GLU A 42 -7.65 13.81 3.34
C GLU A 42 -7.82 14.22 4.81
N GLY A 43 -7.27 13.45 5.75
CA GLY A 43 -7.34 13.69 7.19
C GLY A 43 -6.19 14.53 7.77
N ASP A 44 -5.21 14.94 6.96
CA ASP A 44 -4.06 15.79 7.35
C ASP A 44 -3.26 15.30 8.60
N ASN A 45 -3.21 13.98 8.85
CA ASN A 45 -2.43 13.41 9.95
C ASN A 45 -1.17 12.68 9.45
N THR A 46 -0.08 13.44 9.34
CA THR A 46 1.23 12.95 8.87
C THR A 46 1.72 11.73 9.65
N LEU A 47 1.58 11.70 10.99
CA LEU A 47 2.07 10.58 11.80
C LEU A 47 1.34 9.28 11.46
N THR A 48 0.02 9.34 11.25
CA THR A 48 -0.77 8.18 10.84
C THR A 48 -0.36 7.68 9.46
N ILE A 49 -0.07 8.60 8.52
CA ILE A 49 0.40 8.26 7.17
C ILE A 49 1.76 7.55 7.23
N LEU A 50 2.72 8.10 7.99
CA LEU A 50 4.05 7.51 8.15
C LEU A 50 3.98 6.10 8.76
N GLN A 51 3.18 5.94 9.82
CA GLN A 51 2.97 4.65 10.46
C GLN A 51 2.36 3.64 9.47
N PHE A 52 1.35 4.06 8.70
CA PHE A 52 0.72 3.21 7.71
C PHE A 52 1.70 2.72 6.63
N ILE A 53 2.53 3.62 6.10
CA ILE A 53 3.55 3.27 5.10
C ILE A 53 4.54 2.26 5.69
N SER A 54 5.03 2.51 6.91
CA SER A 54 5.96 1.61 7.58
C SER A 54 5.37 0.23 7.89
N ASP A 55 4.08 0.15 8.22
CA ASP A 55 3.44 -1.11 8.63
C ASP A 55 2.90 -1.93 7.46
N HIS A 56 2.56 -1.28 6.34
CA HIS A 56 1.84 -1.92 5.24
C HIS A 56 2.56 -1.88 3.89
N LEU A 57 3.64 -1.13 3.74
CA LEU A 57 4.37 -0.97 2.47
C LEU A 57 5.89 -1.20 2.60
N ASP A 58 6.38 -1.68 3.74
CA ASP A 58 7.80 -2.02 3.99
C ASP A 58 8.35 -3.11 3.05
N TRP A 59 7.46 -3.92 2.48
CA TRP A 59 7.78 -5.00 1.55
C TRP A 59 7.89 -4.58 0.08
N LEU A 60 7.62 -3.30 -0.27
CA LEU A 60 7.60 -2.85 -1.67
C LEU A 60 8.90 -3.11 -2.42
N GLN A 61 10.05 -2.93 -1.75
CA GLN A 61 11.35 -3.22 -2.37
C GLN A 61 11.46 -4.70 -2.76
N THR A 62 11.08 -5.61 -1.87
CA THR A 62 11.05 -7.05 -2.15
C THR A 62 10.10 -7.37 -3.29
N PHE A 63 8.92 -6.75 -3.32
CA PHE A 63 7.97 -6.92 -4.41
C PHE A 63 8.51 -6.43 -5.75
N ILE A 64 9.23 -5.31 -5.80
CA ILE A 64 9.91 -4.83 -7.01
C ILE A 64 10.93 -5.86 -7.50
N ASP A 65 11.70 -6.46 -6.59
CA ASP A 65 12.74 -7.41 -6.96
C ASP A 65 12.13 -8.73 -7.47
N GLU A 66 11.05 -9.21 -6.86
CA GLU A 66 10.29 -10.35 -7.40
C GLU A 66 9.63 -10.02 -8.74
N LEU A 67 9.06 -8.82 -8.88
CA LEU A 67 8.38 -8.39 -10.10
C LEU A 67 9.34 -8.34 -11.29
N LYS A 68 10.60 -7.92 -11.10
CA LYS A 68 11.62 -7.93 -12.17
C LYS A 68 11.87 -9.33 -12.75
N GLU A 69 11.75 -10.37 -11.93
CA GLU A 69 12.01 -11.75 -12.36
C GLU A 69 10.82 -12.36 -13.13
N VAL A 70 9.59 -11.94 -12.81
CA VAL A 70 8.37 -12.56 -13.35
C VAL A 70 7.64 -11.70 -14.38
N ALA A 71 7.90 -10.39 -14.43
CA ALA A 71 7.14 -9.48 -15.28
C ALA A 71 7.54 -9.61 -16.76
N ASN A 72 6.53 -9.83 -17.60
CA ASN A 72 6.66 -9.74 -19.06
C ASN A 72 6.63 -8.29 -19.59
N SER A 73 6.56 -7.30 -18.70
CA SER A 73 6.42 -5.89 -19.06
C SER A 73 7.26 -5.01 -18.13
N SER A 74 8.19 -4.26 -18.73
CA SER A 74 9.01 -3.27 -18.04
C SER A 74 8.20 -2.10 -17.49
N PHE A 75 7.00 -1.85 -18.03
CA PHE A 75 6.13 -0.77 -17.56
C PHE A 75 5.74 -0.95 -16.09
N TYR A 76 5.26 -2.14 -15.69
CA TYR A 76 4.82 -2.38 -14.31
C TYR A 76 5.99 -2.36 -13.33
N VAL A 77 7.15 -2.88 -13.74
CA VAL A 77 8.39 -2.75 -12.96
C VAL A 77 8.72 -1.28 -12.73
N TYR A 78 8.72 -0.47 -13.79
CA TYR A 78 9.06 0.95 -13.71
C TYR A 78 8.08 1.76 -12.86
N VAL A 79 6.77 1.57 -13.04
CA VAL A 79 5.74 2.25 -12.23
C VAL A 79 5.92 1.95 -10.75
N THR A 80 6.23 0.69 -10.41
CA THR A 80 6.42 0.28 -9.01
C THR A 80 7.70 0.89 -8.42
N ILE A 81 8.79 0.97 -9.19
CA ILE A 81 10.02 1.65 -8.77
C ILE A 81 9.77 3.13 -8.50
N VAL A 82 9.13 3.84 -9.43
CA VAL A 82 8.81 5.26 -9.26
C VAL A 82 7.96 5.50 -8.02
N PHE A 83 7.02 4.60 -7.74
CA PHE A 83 6.18 4.69 -6.55
C PHE A 83 6.99 4.49 -5.24
N ASP A 84 7.86 3.49 -5.18
CA ASP A 84 8.72 3.25 -4.02
C ASP A 84 9.70 4.42 -3.78
N GLU A 85 10.28 4.98 -4.85
CA GLU A 85 11.12 6.18 -4.78
C GLU A 85 10.33 7.40 -4.27
N PHE A 86 9.10 7.58 -4.74
CA PHE A 86 8.21 8.65 -4.25
C PHE A 86 7.93 8.51 -2.75
N LEU A 87 7.63 7.31 -2.26
CA LEU A 87 7.39 7.09 -0.84
C LEU A 87 8.63 7.39 -0.01
N LYS A 88 9.80 6.92 -0.44
CA LYS A 88 11.08 7.17 0.24
C LYS A 88 11.37 8.66 0.36
N ALA A 89 11.27 9.39 -0.76
CA ALA A 89 11.58 10.82 -0.81
C ALA A 89 10.60 11.69 -0.01
N TYR A 90 9.33 11.29 0.08
CA TYR A 90 8.29 12.13 0.69
C TYR A 90 8.05 11.82 2.18
N TYR A 91 8.37 10.61 2.63
CA TYR A 91 7.96 10.14 3.96
C TYR A 91 9.10 9.61 4.83
N LEU A 92 10.22 9.15 4.25
CA LEU A 92 11.34 8.61 5.03
C LEU A 92 12.48 9.63 5.26
N ASP A 93 12.45 10.76 4.56
CA ASP A 93 13.40 11.87 4.72
C ASP A 93 12.87 13.04 5.58
N MET A 94 11.70 12.89 6.23
CA MET A 94 11.14 13.83 7.21
C MET A 94 11.37 13.38 8.66
#